data_AF-A0A0C5J5P6-F1
#
_entry.id   AF-A0A0C5J5P6-F1
#
_cell.length_a   1.000
_cell.length_b   1.000
_cell.length_c   1.000
_cell.angle_alpha   90.00
_cell.angle_beta   90.00
_cell.angle_gamma   90.00
#
_symmetry.space_group_name_H-M   'P 1'
#
loop_
_entity.id
_entity.type
_entity.pdbx_description
1 polymer ?
#
loop_
_entity_poly.entity_id
_entity_poly.type
_entity_poly.pdbx_seq_one_letter_code
_entity_poly.pdbx_strand_id
1 'polypeptide(L)'
;MKCWVCKRHARGYGHTDGRFKTADPRRYVIDWVFCSRRCQDAFHMLYGNWTRAKEGCVGIGEVAMIDPSDVELAAMRKCLKAFGEAAGEIGFGKPLGDYAEAEAMRVIDAIVTCYTEAMVEHHEATKFPPVRGMAPTPDPLANPFSDLEDDLPWEEPKGRKP
;
A
#
# COMPACT_ATOMS: atom_id res chain seq x y z
N MET A 1 -27.19 10.32 3.78
CA MET A 1 -25.95 11.10 3.58
C MET A 1 -24.83 10.21 3.06
N LYS A 2 -23.98 10.70 2.16
CA LYS A 2 -22.83 9.95 1.60
C LYS A 2 -21.55 10.32 2.36
N CYS A 3 -20.66 9.36 2.57
CA CYS A 3 -19.38 9.59 3.21
C CYS A 3 -18.55 10.57 2.38
N TRP A 4 -17.95 11.55 3.04
CA TRP A 4 -17.15 12.58 2.36
C TRP A 4 -15.93 11.99 1.64
N VAL A 5 -15.26 11.01 2.26
CA VAL A 5 -14.07 10.32 1.74
C VAL A 5 -14.43 9.22 0.73
N CYS A 6 -15.18 8.21 1.17
CA CYS A 6 -15.37 6.96 0.42
C CYS A 6 -16.63 6.94 -0.46
N LYS A 7 -17.47 7.99 -0.41
CA LYS A 7 -18.80 8.12 -1.05
C LYS A 7 -19.85 7.03 -0.71
N ARG A 8 -19.52 5.97 0.05
CA ARG A 8 -20.49 4.99 0.59
C ARG A 8 -21.45 5.63 1.60
N HIS A 9 -22.52 4.94 1.96
CA HIS A 9 -23.46 5.40 2.99
C HIS A 9 -22.74 5.72 4.31
N ALA A 10 -22.99 6.90 4.87
CA ALA A 10 -22.40 7.34 6.13
C ALA A 10 -23.03 6.59 7.31
N ARG A 11 -22.25 6.28 8.35
CA ARG A 11 -22.68 5.47 9.51
C ARG A 11 -22.64 6.24 10.83
N GLY A 12 -22.88 7.55 10.80
CA GLY A 12 -22.95 8.40 11.99
C GLY A 12 -21.62 8.94 12.51
N TYR A 13 -20.50 8.66 11.83
CA TYR A 13 -19.22 9.34 12.11
C TYR A 13 -19.26 10.75 11.51
N GLY A 14 -18.73 11.74 12.23
CA GLY A 14 -18.65 13.12 11.75
C GLY A 14 -17.44 13.88 12.26
N HIS A 15 -17.28 15.12 11.83
CA HIS A 15 -16.23 16.01 12.30
C HIS A 15 -16.80 17.15 13.15
N THR A 16 -16.08 17.50 14.22
CA THR A 16 -16.37 18.66 15.05
C THR A 16 -15.14 19.56 15.11
N ASP A 17 -15.26 20.77 14.60
CA ASP A 17 -14.14 21.71 14.59
C ASP A 17 -14.03 22.43 15.95
N GLY A 18 -13.04 22.02 16.75
CA GLY A 18 -12.80 22.58 18.08
C GLY A 18 -12.43 24.07 18.11
N ARG A 19 -12.12 24.69 16.97
CA ARG A 19 -11.79 26.13 16.90
C ARG A 19 -13.01 27.02 17.11
N PHE A 20 -14.21 26.51 16.82
CA PHE A 20 -15.45 27.25 16.96
C PHE A 20 -16.15 26.91 18.29
N LYS A 21 -16.82 27.90 18.88
CA LYS A 21 -17.59 27.74 20.13
C LYS A 21 -18.76 26.77 19.91
N THR A 22 -19.23 26.13 20.98
CA THR A 22 -20.34 25.15 20.92
C THR A 22 -21.60 25.67 20.23
N ALA A 23 -21.90 26.97 20.34
CA ALA A 23 -23.08 27.58 19.71
C ALA A 23 -22.87 28.01 18.24
N ASP A 24 -21.65 27.92 17.71
CA ASP A 24 -21.34 28.32 16.34
C ASP A 24 -21.68 27.17 15.37
N PRO A 25 -22.56 27.39 14.36
CA PRO A 25 -22.89 26.37 13.37
C PRO A 25 -21.68 25.80 12.62
N ARG A 26 -20.58 26.57 12.49
CA ARG A 26 -19.35 26.11 11.82
C ARG A 26 -18.62 25.02 12.60
N ARG A 27 -18.94 24.84 13.88
CA ARG A 27 -18.42 23.75 14.71
C ARG A 27 -18.90 22.38 14.24
N TYR A 28 -20.13 22.32 13.73
CA TYR A 28 -20.83 21.08 13.37
C TYR A 28 -21.13 21.08 11.87
N VAL A 29 -20.12 20.83 11.06
CA VAL A 29 -20.30 20.78 9.60
C VAL A 29 -21.08 19.51 9.24
N ILE A 30 -22.36 19.68 8.93
CA ILE A 30 -23.33 18.59 8.67
C ILE A 30 -22.90 17.71 7.47
N ASP A 31 -22.14 18.28 6.53
CA ASP A 31 -21.68 17.59 5.33
C ASP A 31 -20.47 16.66 5.57
N TRP A 32 -19.77 16.82 6.70
CA TRP A 32 -18.58 16.05 7.02
C TRP A 32 -18.95 14.79 7.81
N VAL A 33 -19.55 13.85 7.08
CA VAL A 33 -19.95 12.54 7.61
C VAL A 33 -19.15 11.40 7.00
N PHE A 34 -18.92 10.32 7.75
CA PHE A 34 -18.04 9.21 7.35
C PHE A 34 -18.68 7.82 7.45
N CYS A 35 -18.20 6.91 6.59
CA CYS A 35 -18.65 5.52 6.52
C CYS A 35 -18.00 4.61 7.58
N SER A 36 -16.83 4.99 8.10
CA SER A 36 -16.05 4.23 9.08
C SER A 36 -15.05 5.13 9.81
N ARG A 37 -14.47 4.61 10.91
CA ARG A 37 -13.40 5.28 11.64
C ARG A 37 -12.16 5.55 10.78
N ARG A 38 -11.77 4.60 9.91
CA ARG A 38 -10.67 4.80 8.95
C ARG A 38 -10.86 6.03 8.06
N CYS A 39 -12.08 6.24 7.55
CA CYS A 39 -12.37 7.42 6.72
C CYS A 39 -12.42 8.72 7.53
N GLN A 40 -12.85 8.65 8.79
CA GLN A 40 -12.81 9.80 9.70
C GLN A 40 -11.35 10.19 10.03
N ASP A 41 -10.50 9.22 10.35
CA ASP A 41 -9.10 9.46 10.70
C ASP A 41 -8.30 10.01 9.50
N ALA A 42 -8.52 9.46 8.30
CA ALA A 42 -7.93 9.99 7.07
C ALA A 42 -8.32 11.45 6.82
N PHE A 43 -9.59 11.80 7.04
CA PHE A 43 -10.04 13.19 6.96
C PHE A 43 -9.38 14.08 8.02
N HIS A 44 -9.32 13.65 9.28
CA HIS A 44 -8.69 14.42 10.36
C HIS A 44 -7.20 14.66 10.14
N MET A 45 -6.49 13.69 9.58
CA MET A 45 -5.09 13.85 9.20
C MET A 45 -4.91 14.94 8.14
N LEU A 46 -5.66 14.87 7.04
CA LEU A 46 -5.62 15.88 5.97
C LEU A 46 -6.04 17.27 6.48
N TYR A 47 -7.11 17.33 7.28
CA TYR A 47 -7.62 18.57 7.85
C TYR A 47 -6.64 19.21 8.85
N GLY A 48 -5.99 18.41 9.68
CA GLY A 48 -4.95 18.87 10.60
C GLY A 48 -3.73 19.40 9.85
N ASN A 49 -3.29 18.71 8.80
CA ASN A 49 -2.20 19.17 7.94
C ASN A 49 -2.53 20.52 7.28
N TRP A 50 -3.73 20.64 6.69
CA TRP A 50 -4.20 21.88 6.09
C TRP A 50 -4.30 23.02 7.09
N THR A 51 -4.81 22.76 8.30
CA THR A 51 -4.94 23.77 9.35
C THR A 51 -3.57 24.31 9.78
N ARG A 52 -2.60 23.42 10.02
CA ARG A 52 -1.22 23.79 10.38
C ARG A 52 -0.52 24.58 9.28
N ALA A 53 -0.75 24.23 8.02
CA ALA A 53 -0.22 24.97 6.87
C ALA A 53 -0.85 26.38 6.76
N LYS A 54 -2.17 26.49 7.00
CA LYS A 54 -2.89 27.77 6.97
C LYS A 54 -2.49 28.72 8.10
N GLU A 55 -2.20 28.17 9.28
CA GLU A 55 -1.77 28.92 10.47
C GLU A 55 -0.27 29.27 10.44
N GLY A 56 0.45 28.87 9.39
CA GLY A 56 1.88 29.16 9.23
C GLY A 56 2.78 28.44 10.25
N CYS A 57 2.22 27.52 11.05
CA CYS A 57 2.96 26.76 12.07
C CYS A 57 3.88 25.70 11.47
N VAL A 58 3.63 25.31 10.22
CA VAL A 58 4.49 24.43 9.42
C VAL A 58 4.71 25.18 8.12
N GLY A 59 5.97 25.38 7.72
CA GLY A 59 6.26 25.87 6.37
C GLY A 59 5.51 24.99 5.38
N ILE A 60 4.92 25.57 4.34
CA ILE A 60 4.27 24.83 3.24
C ILE A 60 5.38 24.17 2.41
N GLY A 61 6.24 23.38 3.06
CA GLY A 61 7.04 22.38 2.39
C GLY A 61 6.02 21.43 1.81
N GLU A 62 6.07 21.28 0.50
CA GLU A 62 5.37 20.23 -0.24
C GLU A 62 5.31 19.00 0.64
N VAL A 63 4.10 18.54 0.96
CA VAL A 63 3.92 17.23 1.57
C VAL A 63 4.73 16.29 0.69
N ALA A 64 5.83 15.75 1.20
CA ALA A 64 6.69 14.85 0.44
C ALA A 64 5.75 13.85 -0.23
N MET A 65 5.70 13.88 -1.56
CA MET A 65 4.60 13.35 -2.38
C MET A 65 4.63 11.81 -2.45
N ILE A 66 5.23 11.18 -1.44
CA ILE A 66 5.27 9.75 -1.23
C ILE A 66 5.17 9.61 0.29
N ASP A 67 3.97 9.32 0.79
CA ASP A 67 3.82 8.60 2.05
C ASP A 67 3.96 7.12 1.66
N PRO A 68 5.20 6.58 1.61
CA PRO A 68 5.41 5.23 1.11
C PRO A 68 4.62 4.28 2.01
N SER A 69 3.79 3.46 1.40
CA SER A 69 3.09 2.40 2.10
C SER A 69 4.09 1.48 2.81
N ASP A 70 3.64 0.79 3.86
CA ASP A 70 4.51 -0.14 4.62
C ASP A 70 5.20 -1.16 3.72
N VAL A 71 4.54 -1.54 2.62
CA VAL A 71 5.01 -2.45 1.58
C VAL A 71 6.15 -1.80 0.78
N GLU A 72 5.98 -0.57 0.32
CA GLU A 72 7.02 0.17 -0.41
C GLU A 72 8.25 0.44 0.49
N LEU A 73 8.02 0.77 1.77
CA LEU A 73 9.10 0.90 2.76
C LEU A 73 9.86 -0.41 2.97
N ALA A 74 9.15 -1.54 3.01
CA ALA A 74 9.78 -2.86 3.13
C ALA A 74 10.63 -3.20 1.90
N ALA A 75 10.14 -2.90 0.69
CA ALA A 75 10.91 -3.09 -0.54
C ALA A 75 12.13 -2.17 -0.62
N MET A 76 11.99 -0.89 -0.26
CA MET A 76 13.14 0.04 -0.17
C MET A 76 14.22 -0.49 0.78
N ARG A 77 13.83 -1.04 1.94
CA ARG A 77 14.78 -1.67 2.88
C ARG A 77 15.46 -2.90 2.27
N LYS A 78 14.75 -3.71 1.49
CA LYS A 78 15.30 -4.89 0.80
C LYS A 78 16.35 -4.49 -0.25
N CYS A 79 16.14 -3.36 -0.93
CA CYS A 79 17.06 -2.82 -1.95
C CYS A 79 18.43 -2.41 -1.40
N LEU A 80 18.57 -2.15 -0.09
CA LEU A 80 19.85 -1.76 0.52
C LEU A 80 20.95 -2.82 0.29
N LYS A 81 20.55 -4.10 0.22
CA LYS A 81 21.48 -5.20 -0.05
C LYS A 81 21.97 -5.17 -1.50
N ALA A 82 21.05 -5.11 -2.46
CA ALA A 82 21.38 -5.03 -3.89
C ALA A 82 22.21 -3.78 -4.22
N PHE A 83 21.91 -2.65 -3.57
CA PHE A 83 22.73 -1.45 -3.65
C PHE A 83 24.16 -1.69 -3.17
N GLY A 84 24.33 -2.32 -2.00
CA GLY A 84 25.65 -2.60 -1.43
C GLY A 84 26.48 -3.55 -2.29
N GLU A 85 25.85 -4.54 -2.92
CA GLU A 85 26.50 -5.48 -3.86
C GLU A 85 26.96 -4.75 -5.13
N ALA A 86 26.05 -4.02 -5.79
CA ALA A 86 26.37 -3.27 -7.01
C ALA A 86 27.42 -2.17 -6.79
N ALA A 87 27.31 -1.41 -5.68
CA ALA A 87 28.29 -0.38 -5.33
C ALA A 87 29.61 -0.99 -4.84
N GLY A 88 29.57 -2.18 -4.22
CA GLY A 88 30.76 -2.92 -3.81
C GLY A 88 31.61 -3.37 -5.01
N GLU A 89 30.97 -3.83 -6.09
CA GLU A 89 31.65 -4.21 -7.34
C GLU A 89 32.28 -3.02 -8.07
N ILE A 90 31.67 -1.83 -7.98
CA ILE A 90 32.20 -0.59 -8.56
C ILE A 90 33.31 0.01 -7.67
N GLY A 91 33.22 -0.22 -6.36
CA GLY A 91 34.13 0.29 -5.34
C GLY A 91 33.66 1.62 -4.75
N PHE A 92 33.55 1.67 -3.42
CA PHE A 92 33.17 2.87 -2.65
C PHE A 92 34.25 3.97 -2.60
N GLY A 93 35.32 3.85 -3.40
CA GLY A 93 36.46 4.77 -3.36
C GLY A 93 36.19 6.17 -3.95
N LYS A 94 35.10 6.32 -4.71
CA LYS A 94 34.67 7.59 -5.30
C LYS A 94 33.26 7.96 -4.81
N PRO A 95 32.96 9.24 -4.60
CA PRO A 95 31.62 9.67 -4.24
C PRO A 95 30.64 9.39 -5.39
N LEU A 96 29.36 9.21 -5.07
CA LEU A 96 28.31 8.89 -6.07
C LEU A 96 28.24 9.93 -7.20
N GLY A 97 28.65 11.18 -6.94
CA GLY A 97 28.69 12.26 -7.94
C GLY A 97 29.77 12.10 -9.01
N ASP A 98 30.79 11.28 -8.76
CA ASP A 98 31.90 11.02 -9.69
C ASP A 98 31.73 9.70 -10.45
N TYR A 99 30.55 9.08 -10.37
CA TYR A 99 30.26 7.85 -11.11
C TYR A 99 30.09 8.18 -12.58
N ALA A 100 30.72 7.39 -13.45
CA ALA A 100 30.41 7.43 -14.87
C ALA A 100 28.95 7.00 -15.07
N GLU A 101 28.32 7.46 -16.14
CA GLU A 101 26.92 7.14 -16.46
C GLU A 101 26.64 5.63 -16.42
N ALA A 102 27.54 4.81 -16.97
CA ALA A 102 27.43 3.35 -16.97
C ALA A 102 27.52 2.71 -15.57
N GLU A 103 28.14 3.39 -14.60
CA GLU A 103 28.23 2.92 -13.22
C GLU A 103 27.00 3.33 -12.42
N ALA A 104 26.55 4.58 -12.60
CA ALA A 104 25.30 5.06 -12.01
C ALA A 104 24.10 4.24 -12.51
N MET A 105 24.03 3.97 -13.82
CA MET A 105 22.98 3.15 -14.41
C MET A 105 22.96 1.73 -13.86
N ARG A 106 24.13 1.11 -13.60
CA ARG A 106 24.19 -0.22 -12.97
C ARG A 106 23.60 -0.24 -11.56
N VAL A 107 23.90 0.78 -10.75
CA VAL A 107 23.36 0.88 -9.39
C VAL A 107 21.84 1.13 -9.42
N ILE A 108 21.38 2.01 -10.30
CA ILE A 108 19.94 2.30 -10.46
C ILE A 108 19.21 1.03 -10.90
N ASP A 109 19.73 0.32 -11.89
CA ASP A 109 19.12 -0.91 -12.41
C ASP A 109 19.01 -2.00 -11.33
N ALA A 110 20.05 -2.19 -10.52
CA ALA A 110 20.03 -3.12 -9.39
C ALA A 110 18.96 -2.75 -8.34
N ILE A 111 18.82 -1.46 -8.02
CA ILE A 111 17.80 -0.98 -7.07
C ILE A 111 16.39 -1.19 -7.64
N VAL A 112 16.14 -0.72 -8.87
CA VAL A 112 14.82 -0.78 -9.49
C VAL A 112 14.39 -2.23 -9.68
N THR A 113 15.28 -3.08 -10.16
CA THR A 113 15.03 -4.52 -10.31
C THR A 113 14.64 -5.14 -8.97
N CYS A 114 15.47 -4.98 -7.93
CA CYS A 114 15.19 -5.52 -6.60
C CYS A 114 13.86 -4.99 -6.02
N TYR A 115 13.57 -3.71 -6.22
CA TYR A 115 12.32 -3.09 -5.78
C TYR A 115 11.11 -3.72 -6.47
N THR A 116 11.16 -3.85 -7.81
CA THR A 116 10.07 -4.45 -8.59
C THR A 116 9.85 -5.92 -8.22
N GLU A 117 10.91 -6.70 -8.05
CA GLU A 117 10.84 -8.09 -7.60
C GLU A 117 10.20 -8.20 -6.20
N ALA A 118 10.59 -7.33 -5.27
CA ALA A 118 10.00 -7.28 -3.93
C ALA A 118 8.51 -6.94 -3.96
N MET A 119 8.09 -6.07 -4.88
CA MET A 119 6.67 -5.73 -5.08
C MET A 119 5.90 -6.90 -5.69
N VAL A 120 6.48 -7.62 -6.65
CA VAL A 120 5.87 -8.81 -7.25
C VAL A 120 5.71 -9.92 -6.21
N GLU A 121 6.76 -10.22 -5.44
CA GLU A 121 6.71 -11.23 -4.37
C GLU A 121 5.62 -10.92 -3.33
N HIS A 122 5.51 -9.64 -2.92
CA HIS A 122 4.44 -9.22 -2.02
C HIS A 122 3.06 -9.35 -2.68
N HIS A 123 2.92 -8.98 -3.95
CA HIS A 123 1.67 -9.11 -4.69
C HIS A 123 1.23 -10.57 -4.80
N GLU A 124 2.15 -11.48 -5.15
CA GLU A 124 1.90 -12.92 -5.21
C GLU A 124 1.47 -13.48 -3.85
N ALA A 125 2.17 -13.09 -2.77
CA ALA A 125 1.85 -13.52 -1.41
C ALA A 125 0.49 -13.01 -0.91
N THR A 126 0.00 -11.86 -1.43
CA THR A 126 -1.24 -11.21 -0.98
C THR A 126 -2.39 -11.32 -1.97
N LYS A 127 -2.18 -11.96 -3.13
CA LYS A 127 -3.17 -12.17 -4.20
C LYS A 127 -4.45 -12.83 -3.70
N PHE A 128 -4.34 -13.73 -2.72
CA PHE A 128 -5.45 -14.42 -2.09
C PHE A 128 -5.61 -13.96 -0.63
N PRO A 129 -6.67 -13.21 -0.30
CA PRO A 129 -6.91 -12.80 1.08
C PRO A 129 -7.02 -14.01 2.01
N PRO A 130 -6.29 -14.06 3.14
CA PRO A 130 -6.39 -15.19 4.05
C PRO A 130 -7.80 -15.26 4.65
N VAL A 131 -8.54 -16.32 4.30
CA VAL A 131 -9.86 -16.60 4.88
C VAL A 131 -9.67 -17.25 6.24
N ARG A 132 -10.17 -16.60 7.29
CA ARG A 132 -10.01 -17.07 8.68
C ARG A 132 -10.58 -18.49 8.84
N GLY A 133 -9.71 -19.44 9.21
CA GLY A 133 -10.09 -20.84 9.45
C GLY A 133 -9.96 -21.76 8.24
N MET A 134 -9.49 -21.25 7.09
CA MET A 134 -9.10 -22.07 5.95
C MET A 134 -7.59 -22.02 5.76
N ALA A 135 -7.02 -23.12 5.26
CA ALA A 135 -5.64 -23.14 4.79
C ALA A 135 -5.47 -22.10 3.66
N PRO A 136 -4.28 -21.48 3.51
CA PRO A 136 -4.01 -20.58 2.39
C PRO A 136 -4.31 -21.32 1.08
N THR A 137 -5.20 -20.74 0.27
CA THR A 137 -5.57 -21.31 -1.02
C THR A 137 -4.35 -21.26 -1.94
N PRO A 138 -3.84 -22.42 -2.43
CA PRO A 138 -2.79 -22.41 -3.44
C PRO A 138 -3.28 -21.67 -4.69
N ASP A 139 -2.37 -21.05 -5.44
CA ASP A 139 -2.75 -20.32 -6.66
C ASP A 139 -3.45 -21.28 -7.63
N PRO A 140 -4.75 -21.08 -7.95
CA PRO A 140 -5.49 -21.94 -8.86
C PRO A 140 -4.90 -21.93 -10.28
N LEU A 141 -4.03 -20.97 -10.61
CA LEU A 141 -3.29 -20.93 -11.88
C LEU A 141 -1.90 -21.57 -11.81
N ALA A 142 -1.41 -21.97 -10.63
CA ALA A 142 -0.14 -22.69 -10.54
C ALA A 142 -0.26 -24.12 -11.11
N ASN A 143 -1.43 -24.74 -10.95
CA ASN A 143 -1.77 -26.03 -11.55
C ASN A 143 -3.21 -25.97 -12.10
N PRO A 144 -3.45 -25.30 -13.24
CA PRO A 144 -4.79 -25.00 -13.76
C PRO A 144 -5.58 -26.23 -14.23
N PHE A 145 -5.02 -27.43 -14.08
CA PHE A 145 -5.60 -28.70 -14.48
C PHE A 145 -5.53 -29.77 -13.36
N SER A 146 -5.03 -29.45 -12.16
CA SER A 146 -4.88 -30.47 -11.09
C SER A 146 -6.22 -30.91 -10.49
N ASP A 147 -7.25 -30.07 -10.61
CA ASP A 147 -8.64 -30.35 -10.25
C ASP A 147 -9.45 -30.95 -11.42
N LEU A 148 -8.90 -30.96 -12.64
CA LEU A 148 -9.60 -31.44 -13.83
C LEU A 148 -9.79 -32.96 -13.83
N GLU A 149 -8.95 -33.74 -13.16
CA GLU A 149 -9.07 -35.21 -13.08
C GLU A 149 -10.44 -35.66 -12.51
N ASP A 150 -11.05 -34.86 -11.63
CA ASP A 150 -12.37 -35.16 -11.05
C ASP A 150 -13.55 -34.51 -11.83
N ASP A 151 -13.26 -33.59 -12.75
CA ASP A 151 -14.24 -32.76 -13.47
C ASP A 151 -14.44 -33.18 -14.95
N LEU A 152 -13.80 -34.25 -15.42
CA LEU A 152 -14.03 -34.78 -16.77
C LEU A 152 -15.36 -35.56 -16.84
N PRO A 153 -16.41 -35.07 -17.53
CA PRO A 153 -17.74 -35.70 -17.53
C PRO A 153 -17.80 -37.05 -18.27
N TRP A 154 -16.68 -37.53 -18.82
CA TRP A 154 -16.55 -38.80 -19.55
C TRP A 154 -15.63 -39.81 -18.87
N GLU A 155 -15.04 -39.50 -17.71
CA GLU A 155 -14.30 -40.48 -16.90
C GLU A 155 -15.22 -41.06 -15.79
N GLU A 156 -15.23 -42.39 -15.64
CA GLU A 156 -15.94 -43.01 -14.52
C GLU A 156 -15.19 -42.71 -13.20
N PRO A 157 -15.88 -42.28 -12.13
CA PRO A 157 -15.24 -41.94 -10.86
C PRO A 157 -14.48 -43.15 -10.33
N LYS A 158 -13.15 -43.06 -10.30
CA LYS A 158 -12.27 -44.12 -9.78
C LYS A 158 -12.44 -44.23 -8.27
N GLY A 159 -13.35 -45.10 -7.85
CA GLY A 159 -13.37 -45.64 -6.49
C GLY A 159 -14.46 -45.08 -5.59
N ARG A 160 -15.71 -45.47 -5.84
CA ARG A 160 -16.62 -45.79 -4.74
C ARG A 160 -16.70 -47.32 -4.62
N LYS A 161 -15.91 -47.89 -3.71
CA LYS A 161 -16.16 -49.25 -3.25
C LYS A 161 -17.36 -49.25 -2.29
N PRO A 162 -18.18 -50.32 -2.29
CA PRO A 162 -19.45 -50.41 -1.57
C PRO A 162 -19.30 -50.33 -0.05
#